data_AF-V5FSA3-F1
#
_entry.id   AF-V5FSA3-F1
#
_cell.length_a   1.000
_cell.length_b   1.000
_cell.length_c   1.000
_cell.angle_alpha   90.00
_cell.angle_beta   90.00
_cell.angle_gamma   90.00
#
_symmetry.space_group_name_H-M   'P 1'
#
loop_
_entity.id
_entity.type
_entity.pdbx_description
1 polymer ?
#
loop_
_entity_poly.entity_id
_entity_poly.type
_entity_poly.pdbx_seq_one_letter_code
_entity_poly.pdbx_strand_id
1 'polypeptide(L)'
;MFLKIPFGLEFRVYIFNVTNPMEVQRGQAPSLKEVGPFCYEEWKEKVDVQDMEGDDTILYNAKDTFIQVMWPGCLSGTEVVTIPHPMILGMVNTVVIQKPGALTLVNKAIKSIYSNPASIFLTAKANDILLDGVIINCDVKDFAGKAICSQLKEAPTLRHASENELAFALLAPKNATPGKRIKAARGVNNFKDVGRILEYDGVDKIDVWPTDECNAIRGT
;
A
#
# COMPACT_ATOMS: atom_id res chain seq x y z
N MET A 1 5.58 -3.93 26.97
CA MET A 1 4.81 -4.67 25.93
C MET A 1 4.08 -3.73 24.97
N PHE A 2 3.52 -2.58 25.41
CA PHE A 2 2.81 -1.64 24.53
C PHE A 2 3.67 -0.99 23.44
N LEU A 3 4.91 -0.58 23.76
CA LEU A 3 5.78 0.14 22.81
C LEU A 3 6.37 -0.76 21.72
N LYS A 4 6.67 -2.01 22.06
CA LYS A 4 7.21 -3.00 21.14
C LYS A 4 6.68 -4.36 21.51
N ILE A 5 6.11 -5.07 20.53
CA ILE A 5 5.70 -6.46 20.71
C ILE A 5 6.99 -7.30 20.83
N PRO A 6 7.11 -8.16 21.86
CA PRO A 6 8.38 -8.84 22.16
C PRO A 6 8.70 -10.02 21.22
N PHE A 7 7.89 -10.25 20.20
CA PHE A 7 8.05 -11.32 19.21
C PHE A 7 7.46 -10.86 17.87
N GLY A 8 7.95 -11.45 16.77
CA GLY A 8 7.38 -11.26 15.44
C GLY A 8 5.99 -11.91 15.34
N LEU A 9 5.04 -11.20 14.75
CA LEU A 9 3.75 -11.75 14.39
C LEU A 9 3.87 -12.49 13.07
N GLU A 10 3.20 -13.64 12.95
CA GLU A 10 3.17 -14.38 11.69
C GLU A 10 2.25 -13.66 10.69
N PHE A 11 2.84 -13.20 9.58
CA PHE A 11 2.13 -12.53 8.50
C PHE A 11 2.29 -13.33 7.20
N ARG A 12 1.17 -13.78 6.64
CA ARG A 12 1.14 -14.61 5.42
C ARG A 12 0.34 -13.89 4.33
N VAL A 13 0.93 -13.80 3.14
CA VAL A 13 0.29 -13.22 1.96
C VAL A 13 -0.03 -14.32 0.96
N TYR A 14 -1.24 -14.29 0.41
CA TYR A 14 -1.69 -15.16 -0.67
C TYR A 14 -2.11 -14.30 -1.85
N ILE A 15 -1.65 -14.64 -3.05
CA ILE A 15 -1.97 -13.91 -4.28
C ILE A 15 -2.91 -14.76 -5.13
N PHE A 16 -4.03 -14.18 -5.57
CA PHE A 16 -4.87 -14.78 -6.59
C PHE A 16 -4.29 -14.50 -7.98
N ASN A 17 -3.59 -15.49 -8.53
CA ASN A 17 -3.05 -15.45 -9.88
C ASN A 17 -4.17 -15.60 -10.92
N VAL A 18 -4.28 -14.63 -11.82
CA VAL A 18 -5.23 -14.65 -12.95
C VAL A 18 -4.66 -15.52 -14.07
N THR A 19 -5.34 -16.62 -14.39
CA THR A 19 -4.84 -17.59 -15.39
C THR A 19 -5.32 -17.33 -16.82
N ASN A 20 -6.30 -16.44 -17.00
CA ASN A 20 -6.89 -16.07 -18.30
C ASN A 20 -6.98 -14.54 -18.52
N PRO A 21 -5.88 -13.77 -18.33
CA PRO A 21 -5.92 -12.30 -18.34
C PRO A 21 -6.44 -11.70 -19.66
N MET A 22 -6.15 -12.33 -20.80
CA MET A 22 -6.57 -11.85 -22.12
C MET A 22 -8.06 -12.10 -22.40
N GLU A 23 -8.62 -13.17 -21.87
CA GLU A 23 -10.06 -13.43 -21.89
C GLU A 23 -10.80 -12.41 -21.02
N VAL A 24 -10.28 -12.14 -19.81
CA VAL A 24 -10.88 -11.19 -18.88
C VAL A 24 -10.91 -9.78 -19.46
N GLN A 25 -9.83 -9.35 -20.11
CA GLN A 25 -9.80 -8.05 -20.79
C GLN A 25 -10.83 -7.94 -21.93
N ARG A 26 -11.29 -9.07 -22.48
CA ARG A 26 -12.36 -9.15 -23.48
C ARG A 26 -13.76 -9.35 -22.87
N GLY A 27 -13.89 -9.26 -21.55
CA GLY A 27 -15.16 -9.35 -20.82
C GLY A 27 -15.55 -10.74 -20.33
N GLN A 28 -14.66 -11.73 -20.40
CA GLN A 28 -14.90 -13.06 -19.82
C GLN A 28 -14.69 -13.07 -18.30
N ALA A 29 -15.23 -14.09 -17.62
CA ALA A 29 -15.04 -14.26 -16.18
C ALA A 29 -13.57 -14.61 -15.84
N PRO A 30 -13.01 -14.07 -14.74
CA PRO A 30 -11.66 -14.39 -14.31
C PRO A 30 -11.55 -15.80 -13.72
N SER A 31 -10.54 -16.54 -14.18
CA SER A 31 -10.08 -17.79 -13.61
C SER A 31 -8.92 -17.51 -12.67
N LEU A 32 -9.09 -17.81 -11.39
CA LEU A 32 -8.13 -17.50 -10.34
C LEU A 32 -7.50 -18.77 -9.77
N LYS A 33 -6.20 -18.70 -9.48
CA LYS A 33 -5.48 -19.72 -8.71
C LYS A 33 -4.74 -19.06 -7.56
N GLU A 34 -5.00 -19.49 -6.33
CA GLU A 34 -4.24 -19.01 -5.16
C GLU A 34 -2.77 -19.47 -5.25
N VAL A 35 -1.85 -18.56 -4.94
CA VAL A 35 -0.41 -18.79 -4.88
C VAL A 35 0.10 -18.19 -3.57
N GLY A 36 0.69 -19.02 -2.72
CA GLY A 36 1.17 -18.65 -1.40
C GLY A 36 1.25 -19.85 -0.45
N PRO A 37 1.56 -19.63 0.83
CA PRO A 37 1.82 -18.31 1.43
C PRO A 37 3.22 -17.76 1.11
N PHE A 38 3.32 -16.45 0.96
CA PHE A 38 4.56 -15.69 1.15
C PHE A 38 4.61 -15.24 2.61
N CYS A 39 5.62 -15.67 3.35
CA CYS A 39 5.65 -15.56 4.80
C CYS A 39 6.61 -14.49 5.28
N TYR A 40 6.19 -13.76 6.30
CA TYR A 40 6.93 -12.71 6.96
C TYR A 40 6.74 -12.78 8.47
N GLU A 41 7.77 -12.39 9.21
CA GLU A 41 7.60 -11.88 10.56
C GLU A 41 7.26 -10.38 10.49
N GLU A 42 6.11 -10.00 11.04
CA GLU A 42 5.71 -8.62 11.23
C GLU A 42 6.08 -8.16 12.65
N TRP A 43 7.00 -7.22 12.73
CA TRP A 43 7.42 -6.59 13.97
C TRP A 43 6.72 -5.25 14.14
N LYS A 44 5.95 -5.10 15.22
CA LYS A 44 5.19 -3.88 15.51
C LYS A 44 5.83 -3.06 16.63
N GLU A 45 6.03 -1.78 16.34
CA GLU A 45 6.66 -0.80 17.22
C GLU A 45 5.82 0.48 17.26
N LYS A 46 5.89 1.21 18.38
CA LYS A 46 5.39 2.58 18.52
C LYS A 46 6.59 3.50 18.67
N VAL A 47 6.74 4.43 17.74
CA VAL A 47 7.85 5.39 17.69
C VAL A 47 7.33 6.82 17.93
N ASP A 48 8.26 7.76 18.12
CA ASP A 48 7.96 9.18 18.35
C ASP A 48 7.02 9.44 19.54
N VAL A 49 7.13 8.59 20.57
CA VAL A 49 6.19 8.53 21.69
C VAL A 49 6.26 9.79 22.55
N GLN A 50 5.10 10.35 22.90
CA GLN A 50 4.97 11.48 23.81
C GLN A 50 3.83 11.21 24.80
N ASP A 51 4.15 11.26 26.10
CA ASP A 51 3.16 11.16 27.17
C ASP A 51 2.62 12.54 27.53
N MET A 52 1.29 12.68 27.51
CA MET A 52 0.58 13.90 27.84
C MET A 52 -0.16 13.67 29.18
N GLU A 53 0.56 13.87 30.29
CA GLU A 53 0.07 13.57 31.63
C GLU A 53 -1.21 14.34 32.00
N GLY A 54 -1.29 15.62 31.62
CA GLY A 54 -2.45 16.46 31.93
C GLY A 54 -3.76 15.96 31.31
N ASP A 55 -3.67 15.32 30.15
CA ASP A 55 -4.83 14.84 29.38
C ASP A 55 -5.08 13.33 29.55
N ASP A 56 -4.24 12.60 30.30
CA ASP A 56 -4.23 11.13 30.36
C ASP A 56 -4.15 10.47 28.97
N THR A 57 -3.33 11.05 28.09
CA THR A 57 -3.14 10.56 26.71
C THR A 57 -1.68 10.26 26.37
N ILE A 58 -1.51 9.44 25.34
CA ILE A 58 -0.22 9.10 24.73
C ILE A 58 -0.33 9.32 23.23
N LEU A 59 0.68 9.97 22.67
CA LEU A 59 0.81 10.21 21.24
C LEU A 59 1.95 9.36 20.68
N TYR A 60 1.74 8.68 19.56
CA TYR A 60 2.77 7.85 18.92
C TYR A 60 2.51 7.67 17.43
N ASN A 61 3.51 7.16 16.71
CA ASN A 61 3.37 6.68 15.33
C ASN A 61 3.56 5.16 15.33
N ALA A 62 2.64 4.42 14.72
CA ALA A 62 2.79 2.97 14.56
C ALA A 62 3.78 2.67 13.44
N LYS A 63 4.71 1.74 13.67
CA LYS A 63 5.72 1.32 12.69
C LYS A 63 5.74 -0.20 12.61
N ASP A 64 5.45 -0.73 11.43
CA ASP A 64 5.46 -2.16 11.15
C ASP A 64 6.67 -2.50 10.26
N THR A 65 7.39 -3.56 10.59
CA THR A 65 8.53 -4.06 9.79
C THR A 65 8.28 -5.50 9.38
N PHE A 66 8.40 -5.79 8.08
CA PHE A 66 8.20 -7.11 7.50
C PHE A 66 9.54 -7.75 7.17
N ILE A 67 9.84 -8.88 7.78
CA ILE A 67 11.06 -9.66 7.53
C ILE A 67 10.66 -10.97 6.87
N GLN A 68 11.10 -11.20 5.64
CA GLN A 68 10.76 -12.43 4.92
C GLN A 68 11.38 -13.65 5.64
N VAL A 69 10.58 -14.71 5.76
CA VAL A 69 10.97 -15.97 6.40
C VAL A 69 10.59 -17.17 5.54
N MET A 70 11.40 -18.23 5.63
CA MET A 70 11.21 -19.47 4.88
C MET A 70 10.77 -20.61 5.81
N TRP A 71 9.60 -20.48 6.42
CA TRP A 71 9.00 -21.58 7.19
C TRP A 71 8.51 -22.72 6.27
N PRO A 72 8.28 -23.93 6.81
CA PRO A 72 7.73 -25.03 6.02
C PRO A 72 6.42 -24.64 5.31
N GLY A 73 6.40 -24.76 3.97
CA GLY A 73 5.27 -24.40 3.13
C GLY A 73 5.26 -22.96 2.61
N CYS A 74 6.20 -22.12 3.03
CA CYS A 74 6.33 -20.75 2.51
C CYS A 74 7.04 -20.71 1.17
N LEU A 75 6.52 -19.87 0.28
CA LEU A 75 7.08 -19.62 -1.05
C LEU A 75 8.15 -18.53 -1.02
N SER A 76 9.04 -18.58 -2.00
CA SER A 76 10.24 -17.74 -2.05
C SER A 76 9.97 -16.30 -2.47
N GLY A 77 8.84 -16.04 -3.13
CA GLY A 77 8.54 -14.75 -3.77
C GLY A 77 9.04 -14.66 -5.21
N THR A 78 9.77 -15.66 -5.71
CA THR A 78 10.24 -15.70 -7.11
C THR A 78 9.17 -16.20 -8.08
N GLU A 79 8.06 -16.70 -7.55
CA GLU A 79 6.93 -17.21 -8.30
C GLU A 79 6.29 -16.08 -9.12
N VAL A 80 6.19 -16.30 -10.43
CA VAL A 80 5.60 -15.34 -11.35
C VAL A 80 4.08 -15.46 -11.30
N VAL A 81 3.42 -14.35 -10.98
CA VAL A 81 1.97 -14.27 -10.85
C VAL A 81 1.45 -13.10 -11.68
N THR A 82 0.19 -13.21 -12.10
CA THR A 82 -0.52 -12.20 -12.88
C THR A 82 -1.65 -11.61 -12.06
N ILE A 83 -1.64 -10.30 -11.87
CA ILE A 83 -2.66 -9.54 -11.14
C ILE A 83 -3.16 -8.36 -11.97
N PRO A 84 -4.35 -7.79 -11.69
CA PRO A 84 -4.73 -6.51 -12.27
C PRO A 84 -3.67 -5.45 -11.95
N HIS A 85 -3.18 -4.72 -12.95
CA HIS A 85 -2.04 -3.82 -12.79
C HIS A 85 -2.40 -2.63 -11.89
N PRO A 86 -1.87 -2.54 -10.64
CA PRO A 86 -2.38 -1.58 -9.65
C PRO A 86 -2.17 -0.13 -10.07
N MET A 87 -0.99 0.20 -10.61
CA MET A 87 -0.68 1.55 -11.06
C MET A 87 -1.49 1.99 -12.28
N ILE A 88 -1.62 1.16 -13.32
CA ILE A 88 -2.44 1.49 -14.49
C ILE A 88 -3.89 1.73 -14.08
N LEU A 89 -4.47 0.83 -13.30
CA LEU A 89 -5.86 0.95 -12.83
C LEU A 89 -6.05 2.15 -11.91
N GLY A 90 -5.11 2.38 -10.98
CA GLY A 90 -5.13 3.53 -10.08
C GLY A 90 -5.08 4.86 -10.83
N MET A 91 -4.14 5.00 -11.78
CA MET A 91 -4.03 6.20 -12.61
C MET A 91 -5.29 6.44 -13.45
N VAL A 92 -5.79 5.42 -14.13
CA VAL A 92 -7.01 5.53 -14.95
C VAL A 92 -8.20 5.94 -14.08
N ASN A 93 -8.45 5.25 -12.97
CA ASN A 93 -9.57 5.57 -12.08
C ASN A 93 -9.46 6.99 -11.50
N THR A 94 -8.26 7.39 -11.07
CA THR A 94 -8.01 8.74 -10.54
C THR A 94 -8.34 9.80 -11.58
N VAL A 95 -7.91 9.60 -12.83
CA VAL A 95 -8.14 10.55 -13.91
C VAL A 95 -9.59 10.56 -14.38
N VAL A 96 -10.28 9.41 -14.44
CA VAL A 96 -11.72 9.35 -14.74
C VAL A 96 -12.50 10.20 -13.74
N ILE A 97 -12.18 10.10 -12.44
CA ILE A 97 -12.89 10.80 -11.37
C ILE A 97 -12.53 12.29 -11.35
N GLN A 98 -11.24 12.62 -11.38
CA GLN A 98 -10.78 13.99 -11.11
C GLN A 98 -10.64 14.85 -12.37
N LYS A 99 -10.24 14.28 -13.50
CA LYS A 99 -9.90 14.99 -14.74
C LYS A 99 -10.26 14.18 -15.99
N PRO A 100 -11.55 13.89 -16.25
CA PRO A 100 -11.96 12.99 -17.33
C PRO A 100 -11.48 13.41 -18.73
N GLY A 101 -11.29 14.72 -18.97
CA GLY A 101 -10.73 15.24 -20.23
C GLY A 101 -9.27 14.85 -20.49
N ALA A 102 -8.53 14.37 -19.48
CA ALA A 102 -7.12 13.99 -19.59
C ALA A 102 -6.88 12.49 -19.86
N LEU A 103 -7.93 11.69 -20.08
CA LEU A 103 -7.79 10.24 -20.29
C LEU A 103 -6.91 9.87 -21.49
N THR A 104 -6.97 10.64 -22.57
CA THR A 104 -6.14 10.42 -23.76
C THR A 104 -4.65 10.64 -23.47
N LEU A 105 -4.32 11.58 -22.58
CA LEU A 105 -2.95 11.83 -22.11
C LEU A 105 -2.45 10.64 -21.30
N VAL A 106 -3.25 10.15 -20.34
CA VAL A 106 -2.89 9.01 -19.49
C VAL A 106 -2.69 7.73 -20.30
N ASN A 107 -3.57 7.47 -21.28
CA ASN A 107 -3.41 6.33 -22.18
C ASN A 107 -2.10 6.39 -22.98
N LYS A 108 -1.70 7.57 -23.47
CA LYS A 108 -0.38 7.75 -24.12
C LYS A 108 0.77 7.55 -23.14
N ALA A 109 0.64 8.07 -21.92
CA ALA A 109 1.67 7.93 -20.89
C ALA A 109 1.88 6.48 -20.47
N ILE A 110 0.81 5.71 -20.23
CA ILE A 110 0.86 4.27 -19.92
C ILE A 110 1.63 3.51 -21.00
N LYS A 111 1.32 3.78 -22.27
CA LYS A 111 2.04 3.16 -23.39
C LYS A 111 3.52 3.53 -23.44
N SER A 112 3.89 4.69 -22.93
CA SER A 112 5.29 5.11 -22.89
C SER A 112 6.03 4.47 -21.71
N ILE A 113 5.53 4.67 -20.48
CA ILE A 113 6.22 4.29 -19.24
C ILE A 113 6.23 2.78 -18.96
N TYR A 114 5.36 2.02 -19.64
CA TYR A 114 5.28 0.55 -19.57
C TYR A 114 5.52 -0.14 -20.92
N SER A 115 6.17 0.55 -21.88
CA SER A 115 6.56 -0.04 -23.17
C SER A 115 5.40 -0.70 -23.95
N ASN A 116 4.28 0.00 -24.02
CA ASN A 116 3.04 -0.40 -24.69
C ASN A 116 2.53 -1.76 -24.19
N PRO A 117 2.03 -1.84 -22.94
CA PRO A 117 1.64 -3.09 -22.33
C PRO A 117 0.50 -3.76 -23.12
N ALA A 118 0.61 -5.08 -23.29
CA ALA A 118 -0.38 -5.86 -24.05
C ALA A 118 -1.74 -5.96 -23.34
N SER A 119 -1.77 -5.76 -22.01
CA SER A 119 -2.97 -5.87 -21.20
C SER A 119 -2.96 -4.91 -20.01
N ILE A 120 -4.10 -4.77 -19.34
CA ILE A 120 -4.23 -4.09 -18.03
C ILE A 120 -3.77 -4.96 -16.85
N PHE A 121 -3.21 -6.14 -17.12
CA PHE A 121 -2.66 -7.04 -16.12
C PHE A 121 -1.15 -6.88 -16.05
N LEU A 122 -0.62 -7.08 -14.84
CA LEU A 122 0.79 -7.13 -14.53
C LEU A 122 1.16 -8.58 -14.27
N THR A 123 2.18 -9.07 -14.99
CA THR A 123 2.82 -10.35 -14.72
C THR A 123 4.24 -10.09 -14.22
N ALA A 124 4.51 -10.42 -12.97
CA ALA A 124 5.80 -10.18 -12.31
C ALA A 124 6.04 -11.20 -11.20
N LYS A 125 7.25 -11.21 -10.61
CA LYS A 125 7.51 -12.01 -9.42
C LYS A 125 6.69 -11.49 -8.26
N ALA A 126 6.24 -12.38 -7.39
CA ALA A 126 5.50 -12.00 -6.19
C ALA A 126 6.27 -11.00 -5.31
N ASN A 127 7.58 -11.15 -5.15
CA ASN A 127 8.41 -10.20 -4.39
C ASN A 127 8.46 -8.81 -5.03
N ASP A 128 8.51 -8.71 -6.37
CA ASP A 128 8.45 -7.41 -7.07
C ASP A 128 7.12 -6.70 -6.79
N ILE A 129 6.00 -7.45 -6.76
CA ILE A 129 4.67 -6.91 -6.47
C ILE A 129 4.55 -6.49 -5.01
N LEU A 130 5.09 -7.30 -4.08
CA LEU A 130 4.89 -7.11 -2.64
C LEU A 130 5.87 -6.09 -2.03
N LEU A 131 7.18 -6.18 -2.34
CA LEU A 131 8.23 -5.45 -1.62
C LEU A 131 9.31 -4.82 -2.50
N ASP A 132 9.83 -5.53 -3.50
CA ASP A 132 11.00 -5.05 -4.26
C ASP A 132 10.61 -3.90 -5.20
N GLY A 133 9.43 -4.01 -5.81
CA GLY A 133 8.82 -2.97 -6.62
C GLY A 133 8.88 -3.22 -8.12
N VAL A 134 7.74 -3.00 -8.76
CA VAL A 134 7.56 -3.04 -10.21
C VAL A 134 7.97 -1.70 -10.79
N ILE A 135 8.90 -1.72 -11.75
CA ILE A 135 9.49 -0.52 -12.33
C ILE A 135 8.48 0.26 -13.19
N ILE A 136 8.53 1.58 -13.04
CA ILE A 136 7.87 2.57 -13.88
C ILE A 136 8.98 3.35 -14.56
N ASN A 137 9.09 3.21 -15.89
CA ASN A 137 10.14 3.86 -16.65
C ASN A 137 9.79 5.34 -16.89
N CYS A 138 10.56 6.23 -16.27
CA CYS A 138 10.43 7.67 -16.44
C CYS A 138 11.52 8.28 -17.34
N ASP A 139 12.40 7.47 -17.93
CA ASP A 139 13.32 7.86 -19.01
C ASP A 139 12.62 7.84 -20.37
N VAL A 140 11.55 8.63 -20.47
CA VAL A 140 10.68 8.70 -21.66
C VAL A 140 10.75 10.09 -22.29
N LYS A 141 10.70 10.13 -23.63
CA LYS A 141 10.92 11.37 -24.38
C LYS A 141 9.64 12.15 -24.68
N ASP A 142 8.50 11.47 -24.76
CA ASP A 142 7.23 12.08 -25.10
C ASP A 142 6.66 12.91 -23.95
N PHE A 143 5.84 13.91 -24.30
CA PHE A 143 5.23 14.81 -23.33
C PHE A 143 4.34 14.09 -22.31
N ALA A 144 3.57 13.08 -22.74
CA ALA A 144 2.60 12.43 -21.87
C ALA A 144 3.28 11.62 -20.76
N GLY A 145 4.30 10.83 -21.13
CA GLY A 145 5.13 10.11 -20.18
C GLY A 145 5.81 11.03 -19.17
N LYS A 146 6.47 12.11 -19.65
CA LYS A 146 7.12 13.09 -18.77
C LYS A 146 6.16 13.77 -17.81
N ALA A 147 4.98 14.19 -18.28
CA ALA A 147 3.98 14.86 -17.47
C ALA A 147 3.47 13.96 -16.33
N ILE A 148 3.18 12.68 -16.61
CA ILE A 148 2.76 11.73 -15.59
C ILE A 148 3.90 11.39 -14.64
N CYS A 149 5.10 11.14 -15.14
CA CYS A 149 6.26 10.87 -14.28
C CYS A 149 6.58 12.04 -13.34
N SER A 150 6.41 13.29 -13.76
CA SER A 150 6.55 14.44 -12.86
C SER A 150 5.57 14.41 -11.69
N GLN A 151 4.35 13.90 -11.89
CA GLN A 151 3.37 13.76 -10.81
C GLN A 151 3.68 12.55 -9.93
N LEU A 152 4.11 11.43 -10.53
CA LEU A 152 4.46 10.22 -9.80
C LEU A 152 5.69 10.42 -8.91
N LYS A 153 6.66 11.25 -9.31
CA LYS A 153 7.84 11.58 -8.49
C LYS A 153 7.49 12.27 -7.16
N GLU A 154 6.33 12.93 -7.08
CA GLU A 154 5.85 13.57 -5.84
C GLU A 154 5.11 12.60 -4.92
N ALA A 155 4.82 11.37 -5.37
CA ALA A 155 4.05 10.40 -4.59
C ALA A 155 4.94 9.75 -3.52
N PRO A 156 4.67 9.97 -2.21
CA PRO A 156 5.53 9.44 -1.13
C PRO A 156 5.50 7.91 -1.03
N THR A 157 4.53 7.27 -1.68
CA THR A 157 4.38 5.81 -1.72
C THR A 157 5.17 5.15 -2.84
N LEU A 158 5.83 5.91 -3.72
CA LEU A 158 6.67 5.36 -4.78
C LEU A 158 8.13 5.47 -4.40
N ARG A 159 8.88 4.38 -4.57
CA ARG A 159 10.31 4.37 -4.30
C ARG A 159 11.06 4.88 -5.54
N HIS A 160 12.04 5.76 -5.35
CA HIS A 160 12.99 6.11 -6.40
C HIS A 160 13.99 4.96 -6.56
N ALA A 161 13.88 4.21 -7.66
CA ALA A 161 14.80 3.12 -7.98
C ALA A 161 16.10 3.66 -8.61
N SER A 162 15.97 4.70 -9.43
CA SER A 162 17.08 5.49 -10.00
C SER A 162 16.61 6.92 -10.28
N GLU A 163 17.44 7.77 -10.89
CA GLU A 163 17.08 9.15 -11.27
C GLU A 163 15.82 9.21 -12.16
N ASN A 164 15.67 8.22 -13.04
CA ASN A 164 14.60 8.14 -14.04
C ASN A 164 13.74 6.88 -13.92
N GLU A 165 13.79 6.17 -12.80
CA GLU A 165 12.94 5.01 -12.55
C GLU A 165 12.28 5.11 -11.17
N LEU A 166 10.97 4.88 -11.16
CA LEU A 166 10.20 4.71 -9.94
C LEU A 166 9.85 3.23 -9.79
N ALA A 167 9.58 2.80 -8.56
CA ALA A 167 9.17 1.44 -8.25
C ALA A 167 7.92 1.46 -7.38
N PHE A 168 6.92 0.69 -7.78
CA PHE A 168 5.69 0.47 -7.03
C PHE A 168 5.66 -0.93 -6.41
N ALA A 169 5.43 -1.02 -5.11
CA ALA A 169 5.16 -2.27 -4.40
C ALA A 169 4.04 -2.06 -3.37
N LEU A 170 3.29 -3.11 -3.06
CA LEU A 170 2.12 -3.03 -2.19
C LEU A 170 2.47 -2.80 -0.71
N LEU A 171 3.51 -3.46 -0.22
CA LEU A 171 3.90 -3.45 1.19
C LEU A 171 5.14 -2.57 1.45
N ALA A 172 5.96 -2.32 0.42
CA ALA A 172 7.18 -1.52 0.56
C ALA A 172 6.96 -0.14 1.22
N PRO A 173 5.91 0.64 0.87
CA PRO A 173 5.70 1.97 1.47
C PRO A 173 5.35 1.92 2.96
N LYS A 174 4.92 0.76 3.47
CA LYS A 174 4.61 0.54 4.89
C LYS A 174 5.79 -0.06 5.64
N ASN A 175 6.70 -0.75 4.94
CA ASN A 175 7.77 -1.50 5.58
C ASN A 175 8.74 -0.55 6.29
N ALA A 176 8.89 -0.74 7.61
CA ALA A 176 9.74 0.04 8.49
C ALA A 176 9.51 1.56 8.41
N THR A 177 8.30 2.00 8.04
CA THR A 177 7.96 3.40 7.87
C THR A 177 6.97 3.83 8.94
N PRO A 178 7.24 4.90 9.73
CA PRO A 178 6.28 5.43 10.69
C PRO A 178 4.97 5.83 10.01
N GLY A 179 3.86 5.30 10.49
CA GLY A 179 2.51 5.63 10.04
C GLY A 179 2.05 6.99 10.54
N LYS A 180 0.74 7.26 10.41
CA LYS A 180 0.13 8.50 10.89
C LYS A 180 0.15 8.62 12.42
N ARG A 181 0.00 9.85 12.91
CA ARG A 181 0.02 10.15 14.35
C ARG A 181 -1.25 9.60 15.01
N ILE A 182 -1.11 8.87 16.09
CA ILE A 182 -2.22 8.33 16.88
C ILE A 182 -2.19 8.95 18.26
N LYS A 183 -3.33 9.47 18.71
CA LYS A 183 -3.57 9.85 20.11
C LYS A 183 -4.46 8.81 20.75
N ALA A 184 -3.99 8.17 21.81
CA ALA A 184 -4.75 7.17 22.55
C ALA A 184 -4.85 7.56 24.03
N ALA A 185 -5.92 7.14 24.69
CA ALA A 185 -6.05 7.27 26.13
C ALA A 185 -5.11 6.28 26.84
N ARG A 186 -4.39 6.77 27.84
CA ARG A 186 -3.52 5.94 28.69
C ARG A 186 -4.33 5.16 29.72
N GLY A 187 -5.48 5.71 30.13
CA GLY A 187 -6.42 5.09 31.06
C GLY A 187 -5.93 5.07 32.50
N VAL A 188 -5.07 6.02 32.90
CA VAL A 188 -4.66 6.24 34.30
C VAL A 188 -5.85 6.70 35.12
N ASN A 189 -6.68 7.60 34.57
CA ASN A 189 -7.86 8.14 35.24
C ASN A 189 -9.06 7.16 35.17
N ASN A 190 -9.20 6.45 34.05
CA ASN A 190 -10.24 5.43 33.86
C ASN A 190 -9.68 4.23 33.09
N PHE A 191 -9.56 3.10 33.78
CA PHE A 191 -9.01 1.87 33.20
C PHE A 191 -9.82 1.33 32.00
N LYS A 192 -11.11 1.72 31.87
CA LYS A 192 -11.94 1.31 30.72
C LYS A 192 -11.56 2.01 29.42
N ASP A 193 -10.79 3.10 29.50
CA ASP A 193 -10.35 3.88 28.34
C ASP A 193 -8.95 3.47 27.85
N VAL A 194 -8.26 2.54 28.52
CA VAL A 194 -6.89 2.14 28.16
C VAL A 194 -6.82 1.73 26.68
N GLY A 195 -5.96 2.44 25.94
CA GLY A 195 -5.70 2.17 24.52
C GLY A 195 -6.76 2.71 23.56
N ARG A 196 -7.85 3.31 24.04
CA ARG A 196 -8.90 3.86 23.17
C ARG A 196 -8.31 4.98 22.30
N ILE A 197 -8.49 4.87 20.98
CA ILE A 197 -8.04 5.89 20.04
C ILE A 197 -8.97 7.10 20.15
N LEU A 198 -8.38 8.27 20.34
CA LEU A 198 -9.06 9.56 20.44
C LEU A 198 -8.93 10.35 19.15
N GLU A 199 -7.74 10.34 18.54
CA GLU A 199 -7.47 11.03 17.28
C GLU A 199 -6.56 10.17 16.40
N TYR A 200 -6.81 10.21 15.09
CA TYR A 200 -5.96 9.65 14.05
C TYR A 200 -5.59 10.76 13.07
N ASP A 201 -4.29 11.02 12.92
CA ASP A 201 -3.74 12.11 12.11
C ASP A 201 -4.31 13.49 12.47
N GLY A 202 -4.56 13.72 13.77
CA GLY A 202 -5.06 14.98 14.30
C GLY A 202 -6.58 15.19 14.17
N VAL A 203 -7.32 14.19 13.70
CA VAL A 203 -8.79 14.24 13.62
C VAL A 203 -9.44 13.18 14.53
N ASP A 204 -10.56 13.51 15.15
CA ASP A 204 -11.36 12.64 16.02
C ASP A 204 -12.42 11.81 15.27
N LYS A 205 -12.62 12.13 13.99
CA LYS A 205 -13.41 11.37 13.02
C LYS A 205 -12.74 11.41 11.64
N ILE A 206 -12.91 10.37 10.86
CA ILE A 206 -12.46 10.36 9.46
C ILE A 206 -13.50 11.04 8.56
N ASP A 207 -13.15 11.32 7.30
CA ASP A 207 -14.07 11.93 6.32
C ASP A 207 -14.04 11.13 5.02
N VAL A 208 -14.48 9.87 5.12
CA VAL A 208 -14.47 8.92 4.00
C VAL A 208 -15.88 8.44 3.68
N TRP A 209 -16.73 8.33 4.69
CA TRP A 209 -18.08 7.78 4.58
C TRP A 209 -19.14 8.87 4.53
N PRO A 210 -20.32 8.61 3.92
CA PRO A 210 -21.38 9.62 3.80
C PRO A 210 -22.01 10.08 5.11
N THR A 211 -21.80 9.35 6.22
CA THR A 211 -22.46 9.60 7.49
C THR A 211 -21.45 9.71 8.62
N ASP A 212 -21.70 10.62 9.57
CA ASP A 212 -20.86 10.81 10.76
C ASP A 212 -20.67 9.52 11.58
N GLU A 213 -21.68 8.66 11.66
CA GLU A 213 -21.58 7.41 12.42
C GLU A 213 -20.50 6.47 11.85
N CYS A 214 -20.46 6.29 10.54
CA CYS A 214 -19.44 5.48 9.86
C CYS A 214 -18.05 6.13 9.92
N ASN A 215 -17.99 7.44 10.12
CA ASN A 215 -16.76 8.21 10.25
C ASN A 215 -16.20 8.23 11.68
N ALA A 216 -16.95 7.72 12.67
CA ALA A 216 -16.53 7.71 14.06
C ALA A 216 -15.36 6.73 14.30
N ILE A 217 -14.32 7.20 14.98
CA ILE A 217 -13.21 6.35 15.43
C ILE A 217 -13.62 5.71 16.77
N ARG A 218 -13.69 4.38 16.81
CA ARG A 218 -14.14 3.61 17.99
C ARG A 218 -13.18 2.44 18.27
N GLY A 219 -12.84 2.23 19.54
CA GLY A 219 -12.00 1.12 19.97
C GLY A 219 -10.52 1.47 20.09
N THR A 220 -9.66 0.44 19.99
CA THR A 220 -8.21 0.48 20.24
C THR A 220 -7.42 0.18 18.98
#